data_AF-A0A974A5A0-F1
#
_entry.id   AF-A0A974A5A0-F1
#
_cell.length_a   1.000
_cell.length_b   1.000
_cell.length_c   1.000
_cell.angle_alpha   90.00
_cell.angle_beta   90.00
_cell.angle_gamma   90.00
#
_symmetry.space_group_name_H-M   'P 1'
#
loop_
_entity.id
_entity.type
_entity.pdbx_description
1 polymer ?
#
loop_
_entity_poly.entity_id
_entity_poly.type
_entity_poly.pdbx_seq_one_letter_code
_entity_poly.pdbx_strand_id
1 'polypeptide(L)'
;MLDDPRHWPEGAGLYCTMNAGDQMSNHPRFQLQPLTNAQEDIEALALKILGLGFVLLLEPLDVNKYPFLHGAKYRPGRIIISYPTSTCWLTMSWDDGRTHEALTVQYVRAAP
;
A
#
# COMPACT_ATOMS: atom_id res chain seq x y z
N MET A 1 11.19 5.41 14.81
CA MET A 1 10.53 6.65 14.37
C MET A 1 10.24 6.47 12.88
N LEU A 2 9.10 6.96 12.36
CA LEU A 2 8.61 6.66 10.99
C LEU A 2 9.53 7.17 9.86
N ASP A 3 10.55 7.93 10.22
CA ASP A 3 11.54 8.55 9.37
C ASP A 3 12.68 7.60 8.93
N ASP A 4 12.97 6.54 9.69
CA ASP A 4 14.00 5.56 9.32
C ASP A 4 13.45 4.12 9.21
N PRO A 5 13.18 3.64 7.97
CA PRO A 5 12.62 2.32 7.74
C PRO A 5 13.56 1.15 8.08
N ARG A 6 14.84 1.41 8.37
CA ARG A 6 15.84 0.42 8.79
C ARG A 6 15.66 -0.01 10.24
N HIS A 7 14.98 0.82 11.04
CA HIS A 7 14.70 0.55 12.45
C HIS A 7 13.30 -0.01 12.68
N TRP A 8 12.53 -0.22 11.62
CA TRP A 8 11.18 -0.77 11.76
C TRP A 8 11.25 -2.25 12.14
N PRO A 9 10.34 -2.72 13.01
CA PRO A 9 10.18 -4.15 13.25
C PRO A 9 10.01 -4.91 11.93
N GLU A 10 10.48 -6.16 11.90
CA GLU A 10 10.26 -7.01 10.73
C GLU A 10 8.77 -7.18 10.46
N GLY A 11 8.33 -6.91 9.22
CA GLY A 11 6.91 -6.91 8.85
C GLY A 11 6.17 -5.61 9.20
N ALA A 12 6.79 -4.61 9.82
CA ALA A 12 6.21 -3.28 9.89
C ALA A 12 6.50 -2.51 8.59
N GLY A 13 5.55 -1.67 8.18
CA GLY A 13 5.70 -0.78 7.03
C GLY A 13 4.50 -0.73 6.10
N LEU A 14 4.76 -0.34 4.86
CA LEU A 14 3.70 -0.08 3.89
C LEU A 14 3.29 -1.35 3.15
N TYR A 15 2.01 -1.63 3.17
CA TYR A 15 1.36 -2.70 2.43
C TYR A 15 0.46 -2.11 1.36
N CYS A 16 0.62 -2.51 0.11
CA CYS A 16 -0.36 -2.21 -0.93
C CYS A 16 -1.47 -3.25 -0.85
N THR A 17 -2.70 -2.78 -0.67
CA THR A 17 -3.88 -3.65 -0.53
C THR A 17 -4.37 -4.21 -1.87
N MET A 18 -3.73 -3.83 -2.97
CA MET A 18 -4.01 -4.34 -4.31
C MET A 18 -3.02 -5.43 -4.68
N ASN A 19 -3.51 -6.41 -5.44
CA ASN A 19 -2.73 -7.50 -6.00
C ASN A 19 -2.41 -7.27 -7.47
N ALA A 20 -1.42 -8.01 -7.97
CA ALA A 20 -1.08 -7.97 -9.38
C ALA A 20 -2.26 -8.49 -10.23
N GLY A 21 -2.62 -7.75 -11.26
CA GLY A 21 -3.79 -8.06 -12.10
C GLY A 21 -5.13 -7.54 -11.57
N ASP A 22 -5.15 -6.92 -10.38
CA ASP A 22 -6.35 -6.28 -9.88
C ASP A 22 -6.80 -5.14 -10.79
N GLN A 23 -8.13 -5.01 -10.85
CA GLN A 23 -8.83 -3.99 -11.59
C GLN A 23 -8.96 -2.71 -10.73
N MET A 24 -8.39 -1.61 -11.24
CA MET A 24 -8.37 -0.32 -10.57
C MET A 24 -9.40 0.64 -11.19
N SER A 25 -10.19 1.30 -10.33
CA SER A 25 -10.97 2.48 -10.73
C SER A 25 -10.24 3.74 -10.26
N ASN A 26 -9.77 4.57 -11.19
CA ASN A 26 -9.13 5.84 -10.83
C ASN A 26 -10.18 6.82 -10.31
N HIS A 27 -9.95 7.39 -9.12
CA HIS A 27 -10.78 8.45 -8.56
C HIS A 27 -9.89 9.52 -7.91
N PRO A 28 -10.22 10.82 -7.97
CA PRO A 28 -9.38 11.88 -7.40
C PRO A 28 -9.40 11.94 -5.87
N ARG A 29 -10.06 11.00 -5.20
CA ARG A 29 -10.16 10.96 -3.75
C ARG A 29 -8.81 10.67 -3.09
N PHE A 30 -8.49 11.49 -2.09
CA PHE A 30 -7.40 11.29 -1.15
C PHE A 30 -8.02 11.05 0.24
N GLN A 31 -7.71 9.92 0.87
CA GLN A 31 -8.24 9.57 2.19
C GLN A 31 -7.12 9.08 3.10
N LEU A 32 -7.12 9.58 4.33
CA LEU A 32 -6.31 9.07 5.44
C LEU A 32 -7.28 8.59 6.51
N GLN A 33 -7.07 7.38 7.00
CA GLN A 33 -7.87 6.78 8.06
C GLN A 33 -6.95 6.13 9.08
N PRO A 34 -6.84 6.67 10.31
CA PRO A 34 -6.13 5.97 11.37
C PRO A 34 -6.87 4.69 11.72
N LEU A 35 -6.11 3.63 11.98
CA LEU A 35 -6.59 2.40 12.57
C LEU A 35 -6.04 2.37 13.99
N THR A 36 -6.94 2.15 14.96
CA THR A 36 -6.63 2.21 16.38
C THR A 36 -6.85 0.86 17.05
N ASN A 37 -6.08 0.60 18.11
CA ASN A 37 -6.29 -0.54 18.99
C ASN A 37 -7.50 -0.30 19.95
N ALA A 38 -7.71 -1.24 20.88
CA ALA A 38 -8.78 -1.15 21.88
C ALA A 38 -8.57 -0.01 22.91
N GLN A 39 -7.37 0.55 22.99
CA GLN A 39 -6.99 1.69 23.83
C GLN A 39 -7.03 3.01 23.07
N GLU A 40 -7.51 3.02 21.81
CA GLU A 40 -7.56 4.17 20.91
C GLU A 40 -6.18 4.67 20.44
N ASP A 41 -5.10 3.94 20.70
CA ASP A 41 -3.79 4.27 20.16
C ASP A 41 -3.73 3.93 18.68
N ILE A 42 -3.11 4.81 17.89
CA ILE A 42 -2.90 4.58 16.45
C ILE A 42 -1.83 3.53 16.27
N GLU A 43 -2.18 2.46 15.58
CA GLU A 43 -1.31 1.32 15.28
C GLU A 43 -1.04 1.16 13.78
N ALA A 44 -1.91 1.75 12.96
CA ALA A 44 -1.76 1.76 11.52
C ALA A 44 -2.47 2.96 10.89
N LEU A 45 -2.10 3.25 9.64
CA LEU A 45 -2.71 4.30 8.84
C LEU A 45 -3.11 3.74 7.48
N ALA A 46 -4.41 3.70 7.21
CA ALA A 46 -4.92 3.41 5.88
C ALA A 46 -4.89 4.68 5.01
N LEU A 47 -4.40 4.52 3.79
CA LEU A 47 -4.29 5.57 2.78
C LEU A 47 -4.99 5.09 1.49
N LYS A 48 -5.82 5.96 0.91
CA LYS A 48 -6.29 5.81 -0.46
C LYS A 48 -5.96 7.04 -1.28
N ILE A 49 -5.35 6.83 -2.44
CA ILE A 49 -4.98 7.90 -3.36
C ILE A 49 -5.10 7.40 -4.80
N LEU A 50 -5.82 8.14 -5.64
CA LEU A 50 -5.97 7.82 -7.07
C LEU A 50 -6.46 6.40 -7.36
N GLY A 51 -7.27 5.81 -6.46
CA GLY A 51 -7.76 4.43 -6.58
C GLY A 51 -6.79 3.35 -6.04
N LEU A 52 -5.57 3.71 -5.67
CA LEU A 52 -4.63 2.83 -4.97
C LEU A 52 -4.92 2.81 -3.47
N GLY A 53 -4.88 1.62 -2.87
CA GLY A 53 -5.05 1.40 -1.44
C GLY A 53 -3.74 0.96 -0.78
N PHE A 54 -3.44 1.56 0.37
CA PHE A 54 -2.29 1.22 1.19
C PHE A 54 -2.66 1.17 2.67
N VAL A 55 -1.91 0.39 3.44
CA VAL A 55 -1.89 0.46 4.90
C VAL A 55 -0.44 0.53 5.37
N LEU A 56 -0.13 1.56 6.16
CA LEU A 56 1.12 1.66 6.90
C LEU A 56 0.91 1.04 8.28
N LEU A 57 1.55 -0.10 8.54
CA LEU A 57 1.56 -0.74 9.85
C LEU A 57 2.78 -0.25 10.65
N LEU A 58 2.56 0.12 11.92
CA LEU A 58 3.64 0.50 12.85
C LEU A 58 4.26 -0.73 13.55
N GLU A 59 3.55 -1.86 13.52
CA GLU A 59 3.95 -3.15 14.09
C GLU A 59 3.98 -4.25 13.01
N PRO A 60 4.58 -5.41 13.29
CA PRO A 60 4.53 -6.57 12.38
C PRO A 60 3.10 -6.94 11.98
N LEU A 61 2.93 -7.36 10.72
CA LEU A 61 1.63 -7.82 10.22
C LEU A 61 1.06 -8.98 11.04
N ASP A 62 -0.04 -8.73 11.74
CA ASP A 62 -0.92 -9.76 12.28
C ASP A 62 -2.11 -9.96 11.34
N VAL A 63 -2.10 -11.08 10.60
CA VAL A 63 -3.16 -11.43 9.64
C VAL A 63 -4.50 -11.74 10.30
N ASN A 64 -4.52 -12.09 11.60
CA ASN A 64 -5.78 -12.30 12.31
C ASN A 64 -6.46 -10.96 12.61
N LYS A 65 -5.65 -9.94 12.86
CA LYS A 65 -6.09 -8.56 13.12
C LYS A 65 -6.44 -7.81 11.84
N TYR A 66 -5.65 -7.99 10.79
CA TYR A 66 -5.86 -7.37 9.49
C TYR A 66 -5.99 -8.43 8.37
N PRO A 67 -7.09 -9.20 8.34
CA PRO A 67 -7.26 -10.27 7.36
C PRO A 67 -7.29 -9.76 5.91
N PHE A 68 -7.71 -8.52 5.69
CA PHE A 68 -7.70 -7.87 4.37
C PHE A 68 -6.30 -7.56 3.84
N LEU A 69 -5.24 -7.68 4.67
CA LEU A 69 -3.85 -7.59 4.24
C LEU A 69 -3.25 -8.95 3.87
N HIS A 70 -4.02 -10.03 3.93
CA HIS A 70 -3.56 -11.34 3.50
C HIS A 70 -3.16 -11.32 2.02
N GLY A 71 -1.91 -11.64 1.72
CA GLY A 71 -1.35 -11.59 0.36
C GLY A 71 -1.02 -10.19 -0.16
N ALA A 72 -1.25 -9.14 0.64
CA ALA A 72 -0.93 -7.77 0.27
C ALA A 72 0.58 -7.59 -0.03
N LYS A 73 0.89 -6.73 -0.98
CA LYS A 73 2.28 -6.50 -1.37
C LYS A 73 2.99 -5.64 -0.31
N TYR A 74 3.93 -6.25 0.42
CA TYR A 74 4.80 -5.54 1.35
C TYR A 74 5.85 -4.71 0.60
N ARG A 75 5.98 -3.43 0.96
CA ARG A 75 6.97 -2.46 0.42
C ARG A 75 7.14 -2.57 -1.10
N PRO A 76 6.09 -2.35 -1.91
CA PRO A 76 6.23 -2.37 -3.37
C PRO A 76 7.33 -1.41 -3.83
N GLY A 77 8.21 -1.84 -4.74
CA GLY A 77 9.25 -0.97 -5.32
C GLY A 77 8.74 -0.15 -6.50
N ARG A 78 7.77 -0.69 -7.25
CA ARG A 78 7.14 0.00 -8.37
C ARG A 78 5.70 -0.48 -8.53
N ILE A 79 4.79 0.42 -8.86
CA ILE A 79 3.43 0.12 -9.29
C ILE A 79 3.32 0.54 -10.75
N ILE A 80 3.04 -0.41 -11.63
CA ILE A 80 2.80 -0.18 -13.06
C ILE A 80 1.29 -0.15 -13.29
N ILE A 81 0.80 0.92 -13.89
CA ILE A 81 -0.62 1.13 -14.19
C ILE A 81 -0.80 1.11 -15.71
N SER A 82 -1.45 0.06 -16.21
CA SER A 82 -1.73 -0.09 -17.64
C SER A 82 -3.10 0.51 -17.97
N TYR A 83 -3.11 1.57 -18.78
CA TYR A 83 -4.30 2.16 -19.40
C TYR A 83 -4.49 1.61 -20.82
N PRO A 84 -5.67 1.77 -21.45
CA PRO A 84 -5.91 1.27 -22.79
C PRO A 84 -4.92 1.79 -23.85
N THR A 85 -4.40 3.01 -23.67
CA THR A 85 -3.53 3.67 -24.65
C THR A 85 -2.16 4.07 -24.10
N SER A 86 -1.89 3.83 -22.81
CA SER A 86 -0.65 4.28 -22.16
C SER A 86 -0.29 3.42 -20.95
N THR A 87 0.94 3.57 -20.48
CA THR A 87 1.41 2.97 -19.23
C THR A 87 2.02 4.07 -18.38
N CYS A 88 1.56 4.17 -17.14
CA CYS A 88 2.17 5.04 -16.13
C CYS A 88 2.80 4.16 -15.05
N TRP A 89 3.76 4.70 -14.30
CA TRP A 89 4.32 4.00 -13.16
C TRP A 89 4.54 4.96 -11.98
N LEU A 90 4.29 4.43 -10.78
CA LEU A 90 4.72 5.02 -9.52
C LEU A 90 5.93 4.22 -9.03
N THR A 91 7.06 4.87 -8.77
CA THR A 91 8.22 4.20 -8.17
C THR A 91 8.35 4.63 -6.71
N MET A 92 8.56 3.67 -5.84
CA MET A 92 8.81 3.87 -4.41
C MET A 92 10.24 3.40 -4.13
N SER A 93 11.05 4.29 -3.56
CA SER A 93 12.40 3.97 -3.14
C SER A 93 12.42 3.74 -1.65
N TRP A 94 12.94 2.58 -1.24
CA TRP A 94 13.12 2.22 0.16
C TRP A 94 14.60 2.34 0.50
N ASP A 95 14.94 3.12 1.52
CA ASP A 95 16.31 3.19 2.04
C ASP A 95 16.55 2.09 3.08
N ASP A 96 16.34 0.83 2.68
CA ASP A 96 16.52 -0.35 3.54
C ASP A 96 17.57 -1.35 3.00
N GLY A 97 18.24 -0.99 1.90
CA GLY A 97 19.25 -1.83 1.25
C GLY A 97 18.69 -3.08 0.56
N ARG A 98 17.36 -3.23 0.45
CA ARG A 98 16.72 -4.41 -0.14
C ARG A 98 16.20 -4.12 -1.55
N THR A 99 16.13 -5.18 -2.38
CA THR A 99 15.44 -5.11 -3.68
C THR A 99 13.97 -5.38 -3.47
N HIS A 100 13.11 -4.51 -4.00
CA HIS A 100 11.66 -4.60 -3.85
C HIS A 100 10.99 -4.89 -5.19
N GLU A 101 10.09 -5.87 -5.19
CA GLU A 101 9.41 -6.30 -6.41
C GLU A 101 8.41 -5.27 -6.94
N ALA A 102 8.21 -5.28 -8.26
CA ALA A 102 7.17 -4.50 -8.90
C ALA A 102 5.78 -5.15 -8.72
N LEU A 103 4.76 -4.30 -8.68
CA LEU A 103 3.34 -4.64 -8.71
C LEU A 103 2.74 -4.09 -10.01
N THR A 104 1.95 -4.88 -10.73
CA THR A 104 1.30 -4.45 -11.98
C THR A 104 -0.21 -4.48 -11.81
N VAL A 105 -0.87 -3.34 -12.04
CA VAL A 105 -2.33 -3.18 -11.95
C VAL A 105 -2.91 -2.73 -13.29
N GLN A 106 -4.16 -3.11 -13.55
CA GLN A 106 -4.86 -2.76 -14.80
C GLN A 106 -5.93 -1.72 -14.54
N TYR A 107 -5.94 -0.65 -15.35
CA TYR A 107 -7.00 0.35 -15.32
C TYR A 107 -8.27 -0.20 -15.96
N VAL A 108 -9.41 0.04 -15.30
CA VAL A 108 -10.73 -0.35 -15.82
C VAL A 108 -11.52 0.85 -16.30
N ARG A 109 -11.73 1.83 -15.43
CA ARG A 109 -12.50 3.05 -15.74
C ARG A 109 -12.20 4.17 -14.74
N ALA A 110 -12.56 5.38 -15.10
CA ALA A 110 -12.61 6.50 -14.18
C ALA A 110 -13.92 6.41 -13.40
N ALA A 111 -13.87 6.62 -12.09
CA ALA A 111 -15.09 6.85 -11.32
C ALA A 111 -15.58 8.28 -11.59
N PRO A 112 -16.91 8.50 -11.63
CA PRO A 112 -17.50 9.84 -11.75
C PRO A 112 -17.17 10.74 -10.54
#